data_AF-A0A1V1TWC7-F1
#
_entry.id   AF-A0A1V1TWC7-F1
#
_cell.length_a   1.000
_cell.length_b   1.000
_cell.length_c   1.000
_cell.angle_alpha   90.00
_cell.angle_beta   90.00
_cell.angle_gamma   90.00
#
_symmetry.space_group_name_H-M   'P 1'
#
loop_
_entity.id
_entity.type
_entity.pdbx_description
1 polymer ?
#
loop_
_entity_poly.entity_id
_entity_poly.type
_entity_poly.pdbx_seq_one_letter_code
_entity_poly.pdbx_strand_id
1 'polypeptide(L)'
;MAQLNGREPEYFFTSKHGADELVGLVRTCSVNHRTICPMVAWTHASDRGTYRGCNLVANHAYSVLGWSSVGQGDKQYVIIRNPWGVTEPQGLTSYPGILTRVEPEYWRPASLLDREGVMAVEVAAFKEYFACLGVTK
;
A
#
# COMPACT_ATOMS: atom_id res chain seq x y z
N MET A 1 -4.18 1.52 15.06
CA MET A 1 -5.40 1.05 14.37
C MET A 1 -6.45 0.51 15.33
N ALA A 2 -6.11 -0.44 16.23
CA ALA A 2 -7.08 -1.03 17.17
C ALA A 2 -7.77 0.01 18.07
N GLN A 3 -7.02 1.04 18.49
CA GLN A 3 -7.54 2.16 19.28
C GLN A 3 -8.57 3.04 18.54
N LEU A 4 -8.63 2.99 17.20
CA LEU A 4 -9.57 3.81 16.41
C LEU A 4 -10.98 3.21 16.39
N ASN A 5 -11.11 1.88 16.49
CA ASN A 5 -12.39 1.18 16.37
C ASN A 5 -12.68 0.22 17.53
N GLY A 6 -11.79 0.12 18.53
CA GLY A 6 -11.97 -0.75 19.69
C GLY A 6 -11.92 -2.25 19.36
N ARG A 7 -11.37 -2.63 18.20
CA ARG A 7 -11.26 -4.03 17.75
C ARG A 7 -9.84 -4.55 17.90
N GLU A 8 -9.71 -5.87 17.93
CA GLU A 8 -8.41 -6.54 18.02
C GLU A 8 -7.62 -6.36 16.70
N PRO A 9 -6.31 -6.09 16.79
CA PRO A 9 -5.45 -6.03 15.61
C PRO A 9 -5.01 -7.44 15.18
N GLU A 10 -5.11 -7.71 13.88
CA GLU A 10 -4.51 -8.87 13.23
C GLU A 10 -3.32 -8.44 12.37
N TYR A 11 -2.25 -9.24 12.37
CA TYR A 11 -1.00 -8.96 11.66
C TYR A 11 -0.63 -10.09 10.71
N PHE A 12 -0.43 -9.76 9.44
CA PHE A 12 -0.12 -10.66 8.35
C PHE A 12 1.27 -10.33 7.80
N PHE A 13 2.28 -11.10 8.23
CA PHE A 13 3.66 -10.93 7.78
C PHE A 13 3.80 -11.37 6.31
N THR A 14 4.31 -10.48 5.46
CA THR A 14 4.41 -10.71 4.00
C THR A 14 5.30 -11.90 3.64
N SER A 15 6.27 -12.24 4.50
CA SER A 15 7.13 -13.43 4.35
C SER A 15 6.36 -14.74 4.47
N LYS A 16 5.20 -14.76 5.15
CA LYS A 16 4.37 -15.95 5.38
C LYS A 16 3.18 -16.07 4.42
N HIS A 17 2.95 -15.06 3.58
CA HIS A 17 1.76 -14.97 2.72
C HIS A 17 2.09 -14.78 1.25
N GLY A 18 1.31 -15.38 0.37
CA GLY A 18 1.41 -15.15 -1.07
C GLY A 18 1.04 -13.71 -1.45
N ALA A 19 1.52 -13.23 -2.60
CA ALA A 19 1.12 -11.93 -3.15
C ALA A 19 -0.41 -11.84 -3.28
N ASP A 20 -1.03 -12.85 -3.89
CA ASP A 20 -2.48 -12.92 -4.09
C ASP A 20 -3.28 -12.98 -2.77
N GLU A 21 -2.71 -13.60 -1.74
CA GLU A 21 -3.33 -13.63 -0.40
C GLU A 21 -3.34 -12.23 0.23
N LEU A 22 -2.25 -11.47 0.10
CA LEU A 22 -2.14 -10.12 0.66
C LEU A 22 -3.17 -9.17 0.05
N VAL A 23 -3.31 -9.17 -1.28
CA VAL A 23 -4.34 -8.36 -1.94
C VAL A 23 -5.75 -8.91 -1.70
N GLY A 24 -5.89 -10.24 -1.56
CA GLY A 24 -7.13 -10.88 -1.10
C GLY A 24 -7.59 -10.36 0.27
N LEU A 25 -6.67 -10.21 1.22
CA LEU A 25 -6.96 -9.62 2.54
C LEU A 25 -7.47 -8.19 2.40
N VAL A 26 -6.80 -7.35 1.61
CA VAL A 26 -7.25 -5.97 1.34
C VAL A 26 -8.66 -5.97 0.71
N ARG A 27 -8.93 -6.89 -0.23
CA ARG A 27 -10.25 -7.06 -0.86
C ARG A 27 -11.35 -7.40 0.14
N THR A 28 -11.10 -8.35 1.05
CA THR A 28 -12.10 -8.76 2.07
C THR A 28 -12.46 -7.62 3.01
N CYS A 29 -11.56 -6.66 3.18
CA CYS A 29 -11.74 -5.48 4.01
C CYS A 29 -12.14 -4.24 3.20
N SER A 30 -12.59 -4.41 1.95
CA SER A 30 -12.91 -3.33 1.03
C SER A 30 -14.32 -3.43 0.42
N VAL A 31 -14.92 -2.28 0.14
CA VAL A 31 -16.14 -2.13 -0.67
C VAL A 31 -15.85 -1.12 -1.78
N ASN A 32 -16.24 -1.42 -3.02
CA ASN A 32 -15.96 -0.58 -4.19
C ASN A 32 -14.48 -0.14 -4.27
N HIS A 33 -13.56 -1.11 -4.12
CA HIS A 33 -12.11 -0.91 -4.17
C HIS A 33 -11.49 -0.11 -3.01
N ARG A 34 -12.26 0.27 -1.98
CA ARG A 34 -11.78 1.06 -0.84
C ARG A 34 -11.90 0.29 0.46
N THR A 35 -10.88 0.38 1.32
CA THR A 35 -10.92 -0.26 2.63
C THR A 35 -12.01 0.36 3.51
N ILE A 36 -12.82 -0.47 4.14
CA ILE A 36 -13.84 -0.09 5.13
C ILE A 36 -13.39 -0.40 6.57
N CYS A 37 -12.34 -1.21 6.72
CA CYS A 37 -11.67 -1.47 7.99
C CYS A 37 -10.35 -0.67 8.03
N PRO A 38 -9.93 -0.15 9.20
CA PRO A 38 -8.61 0.45 9.33
C PRO A 38 -7.51 -0.57 9.00
N MET A 39 -6.70 -0.25 8.00
CA MET A 39 -5.56 -1.08 7.56
C MET A 39 -4.26 -0.27 7.48
N VAL A 40 -3.15 -0.90 7.86
CA VAL A 40 -1.81 -0.32 7.86
C VAL A 40 -0.83 -1.30 7.24
N ALA A 41 0.19 -0.83 6.54
CA ALA A 41 1.31 -1.64 6.11
C ALA A 41 2.61 -0.91 6.46
N TRP A 42 3.66 -1.64 6.82
CA TRP A 42 4.96 -1.02 7.07
C TRP A 42 6.07 -1.70 6.31
N THR A 43 7.02 -0.89 5.87
CA THR A 43 8.19 -1.33 5.10
C THR A 43 9.21 -2.03 5.98
N HIS A 44 10.04 -2.88 5.37
CA HIS A 44 11.22 -3.42 6.04
C HIS A 44 12.18 -2.30 6.46
N ALA A 45 13.01 -2.58 7.47
CA ALA A 45 14.14 -1.72 7.78
C ALA A 45 15.10 -1.67 6.58
N SER A 46 15.67 -0.50 6.31
CA SER A 46 16.57 -0.33 5.15
C SER A 46 17.82 -1.19 5.30
N ASP A 47 18.24 -1.82 4.21
CA ASP A 47 19.62 -2.25 4.00
C ASP A 47 20.35 -1.30 3.02
N ARG A 48 21.57 -1.65 2.61
CA ARG A 48 22.36 -0.88 1.63
C ARG A 48 21.81 -1.06 0.20
N GLY A 49 20.56 -0.63 -0.06
CA GLY A 49 20.11 -0.38 -1.43
C GLY A 49 18.64 -0.65 -1.74
N THR A 50 17.91 -1.39 -0.89
CA THR A 50 16.53 -1.83 -1.21
C THR A 50 15.60 -0.68 -1.62
N TYR A 51 15.68 0.45 -0.93
CA TYR A 51 14.82 1.61 -1.19
C TYR A 51 15.48 2.70 -2.03
N ARG A 52 16.70 2.48 -2.55
CA ARG A 52 17.44 3.51 -3.29
C ARG A 52 16.76 3.79 -4.64
N GLY A 53 16.29 5.02 -4.82
CA GLY A 53 15.55 5.43 -6.02
C GLY A 53 14.10 4.93 -6.07
N CYS A 54 13.60 4.37 -4.96
CA CYS A 54 12.21 4.00 -4.77
C CYS A 54 11.43 5.15 -4.14
N ASN A 55 10.13 5.25 -4.42
CA ASN A 55 9.27 6.28 -3.83
C ASN A 55 8.72 5.87 -2.43
N LEU A 56 9.28 4.80 -1.85
CA LEU A 56 8.96 4.28 -0.52
C LEU A 56 10.06 4.63 0.48
N VAL A 57 9.65 4.91 1.70
CA VAL A 57 10.50 5.16 2.85
C VAL A 57 10.69 3.85 3.60
N ALA A 58 11.92 3.53 3.96
CA ALA A 58 12.24 2.36 4.76
C ALA A 58 11.81 2.52 6.23
N ASN A 59 11.50 1.41 6.90
CA ASN A 59 11.05 1.39 8.30
C ASN A 59 9.90 2.39 8.58
N HIS A 60 8.95 2.49 7.66
CA HIS A 60 7.90 3.50 7.69
C HIS A 60 6.52 2.88 7.51
N ALA A 61 5.53 3.47 8.19
CA ALA A 61 4.15 3.01 8.18
C ALA A 61 3.32 3.81 7.17
N TYR A 62 2.51 3.08 6.41
CA TYR A 62 1.60 3.59 5.39
C TYR A 62 0.17 3.17 5.72
N SER A 63 -0.79 4.06 5.48
CA SER A 63 -2.21 3.68 5.51
C SER A 63 -2.55 2.92 4.23
N VAL A 64 -3.25 1.79 4.35
CA VAL A 64 -3.79 1.06 3.20
C VAL A 64 -5.20 1.59 2.94
N LEU A 65 -5.43 2.11 1.74
CA LEU A 65 -6.68 2.78 1.37
C LEU A 65 -7.59 1.90 0.51
N GLY A 66 -7.03 0.89 -0.14
CA GLY A 66 -7.79 0.07 -1.09
C GLY A 66 -6.91 -0.76 -1.98
N TRP A 67 -7.51 -1.22 -3.08
CA TRP A 67 -6.86 -2.02 -4.10
C TRP A 67 -7.39 -1.65 -5.48
N SER A 68 -6.61 -1.89 -6.53
CA SER A 68 -7.06 -1.76 -7.91
C SER A 68 -6.60 -2.97 -8.71
N SER A 69 -7.46 -3.49 -9.59
CA SER A 69 -7.09 -4.42 -10.67
C SER A 69 -7.10 -3.74 -12.04
N VAL A 70 -7.27 -2.41 -12.07
CA VAL A 70 -7.23 -1.61 -13.28
C VAL A 70 -5.93 -0.80 -13.22
N GLY A 71 -5.03 -1.03 -14.18
CA GLY A 71 -3.68 -0.46 -14.23
C GLY A 71 -2.93 -0.92 -15.48
N GLN A 72 -1.60 -0.74 -15.53
CA GLN A 72 -0.78 -1.22 -16.66
C GLN A 72 -0.73 -2.76 -16.68
N GLY A 73 -1.45 -3.38 -17.62
CA GLY A 73 -1.56 -4.84 -17.77
C GLY A 73 -2.52 -5.48 -16.75
N ASP A 74 -2.63 -6.81 -16.76
CA ASP A 74 -3.45 -7.63 -15.82
C ASP A 74 -2.91 -7.63 -14.37
N LYS A 75 -2.25 -6.53 -13.96
CA LYS A 75 -1.58 -6.39 -12.67
C LYS A 75 -2.54 -5.90 -11.60
N GLN A 76 -2.29 -6.34 -10.38
CA GLN A 76 -3.03 -5.92 -9.19
C GLN A 76 -2.17 -4.97 -8.37
N TYR A 77 -2.83 -4.01 -7.73
CA TYR A 77 -2.19 -2.95 -6.96
C TYR A 77 -2.86 -2.78 -5.59
N VAL A 78 -2.05 -2.49 -4.57
CA VAL A 78 -2.49 -2.01 -3.27
C VAL A 78 -2.34 -0.49 -3.25
N ILE A 79 -3.40 0.22 -2.87
CA ILE A 79 -3.38 1.68 -2.76
C ILE A 79 -2.96 2.04 -1.35
N ILE A 80 -1.88 2.81 -1.22
CA ILE A 80 -1.31 3.22 0.06
C ILE A 80 -1.19 4.74 0.13
N ARG A 81 -1.09 5.28 1.35
CA ARG A 81 -0.80 6.70 1.60
C ARG A 81 0.33 6.85 2.61
N ASN A 82 1.33 7.64 2.22
CA ASN A 82 2.34 8.13 3.16
C ASN A 82 1.69 9.15 4.11
N PRO A 83 1.72 8.93 5.44
CA PRO A 83 1.15 9.89 6.39
C PRO A 83 1.78 11.29 6.32
N TRP A 84 3.01 11.44 5.80
CA TRP A 84 3.65 12.74 5.62
C TRP A 84 3.04 13.58 4.49
N GLY A 85 2.15 13.00 3.67
CA GLY A 85 1.56 13.70 2.53
C GLY A 85 2.61 14.06 1.48
N VAL A 86 3.68 13.28 1.34
CA VAL A 86 4.69 13.43 0.28
C VAL A 86 5.13 12.05 -0.19
N THR A 87 5.56 11.96 -1.45
CA THR A 87 6.27 10.80 -1.97
C THR A 87 7.76 11.13 -2.09
N GLU A 88 8.65 10.18 -1.82
CA GLU A 88 10.09 10.39 -2.02
C GLU A 88 10.38 10.74 -3.51
N PRO A 89 11.42 11.54 -3.81
CA PRO A 89 11.77 11.89 -5.18
C PRO A 89 12.13 10.66 -6.00
N GLN A 90 11.61 10.56 -7.22
CA GLN A 90 12.01 9.52 -8.17
C GLN A 90 13.51 9.61 -8.47
N GLY A 91 14.24 8.52 -8.22
CA GLY A 91 15.59 8.35 -8.72
C GLY A 91 15.59 7.84 -10.16
N LEU A 92 16.67 8.08 -10.91
CA LEU A 92 16.87 7.59 -12.30
C LEU A 92 16.77 6.06 -12.47
N THR A 93 16.72 5.30 -11.37
CA THR A 93 16.67 3.83 -11.32
C THR A 93 15.40 3.31 -10.65
N SER A 94 14.29 4.04 -10.73
CA SER A 94 13.04 3.65 -10.08
C SER A 94 12.46 2.35 -10.65
N TYR A 95 12.21 1.38 -9.77
CA TYR A 95 11.56 0.10 -10.07
C TYR A 95 10.14 0.30 -10.65
N PRO A 96 9.72 -0.46 -11.68
CA PRO A 96 8.50 -0.19 -12.46
C PRO A 96 7.17 -0.55 -11.77
N GLY A 97 7.20 -1.08 -10.54
CA GLY A 97 6.00 -1.57 -9.83
C GLY A 97 5.26 -0.54 -8.97
N ILE A 98 5.72 0.71 -8.90
CA ILE A 98 5.11 1.75 -8.07
C ILE A 98 4.62 2.89 -8.95
N LEU A 99 3.31 3.08 -8.96
CA LEU A 99 2.66 4.21 -9.62
C LEU A 99 2.47 5.31 -8.58
N THR A 100 3.25 6.39 -8.71
CA THR A 100 3.18 7.58 -7.83
C THR A 100 1.93 8.41 -8.03
N ARG A 101 1.17 8.14 -9.10
CA ARG A 101 -0.11 8.77 -9.37
C ARG A 101 -1.11 7.68 -9.73
N VAL A 102 -2.10 7.52 -8.85
CA VAL A 102 -3.24 6.65 -9.10
C VAL A 102 -4.24 7.41 -9.95
N GLU A 103 -4.47 6.97 -11.19
CA GLU A 103 -5.43 7.65 -12.05
C GLU A 103 -6.86 7.48 -11.49
N PRO A 104 -7.68 8.54 -11.45
CA PRO A 104 -9.03 8.47 -10.90
C PRO A 104 -9.93 7.45 -11.63
N GLU A 105 -9.64 7.16 -12.90
CA GLU A 105 -10.34 6.14 -13.67
C GLU A 105 -10.14 4.73 -13.12
N TYR A 106 -9.00 4.47 -12.47
CA TYR A 106 -8.63 3.17 -11.90
C TYR A 106 -8.99 3.06 -10.43
N TRP A 107 -8.87 4.14 -9.68
CA TRP A 107 -9.29 4.22 -8.29
C TRP A 107 -9.65 5.66 -7.95
N ARG A 108 -10.95 5.96 -7.88
CA ARG A 108 -11.42 7.31 -7.52
C ARG A 108 -11.08 7.56 -6.05
N PRO A 109 -10.31 8.59 -5.71
CA PRO A 109 -10.12 8.98 -4.31
C PRO A 109 -11.47 9.31 -3.66
N ALA A 110 -11.57 9.12 -2.35
CA ALA A 110 -12.70 9.66 -1.60
C ALA A 110 -12.70 11.19 -1.74
N SER A 111 -13.89 11.78 -1.88
CA SER A 111 -14.05 13.24 -1.87
C SER A 111 -13.37 13.78 -0.61
N LEU A 112 -12.50 14.78 -0.73
CA LEU A 112 -11.67 15.39 0.33
C LEU A 112 -10.31 14.74 0.65
N LEU A 113 -9.93 13.63 0.00
CA LEU A 113 -8.55 13.14 0.14
C LEU A 113 -7.62 14.04 -0.68
N ASP A 114 -6.62 14.65 -0.04
CA ASP A 114 -5.49 15.20 -0.77
C ASP A 114 -4.81 14.06 -1.57
N ARG A 115 -4.35 14.35 -2.78
CA ARG A 115 -3.68 13.34 -3.63
C ARG A 115 -2.22 13.13 -3.21
N GLU A 116 -1.75 13.97 -2.31
CA GLU A 116 -0.38 14.01 -1.85
C GLU A 116 -0.05 12.77 -1.01
N GLY A 117 1.06 12.11 -1.36
CA GLY A 117 1.52 10.88 -0.70
C GLY A 117 0.70 9.61 -1.01
N VAL A 118 -0.30 9.66 -1.90
CA VAL A 118 -1.08 8.48 -2.32
C VAL A 118 -0.38 7.78 -3.50
N MET A 119 -0.17 6.48 -3.38
CA MET A 119 0.54 5.66 -4.37
C MET A 119 -0.16 4.32 -4.60
N ALA A 120 0.02 3.75 -5.77
CA ALA A 120 -0.35 2.36 -6.05
C ALA A 120 0.93 1.51 -6.15
N VAL A 121 0.98 0.44 -5.35
CA VAL A 121 2.10 -0.49 -5.32
C VAL A 121 1.63 -1.82 -5.88
N GLU A 122 2.29 -2.30 -6.94
CA GLU A 122 2.05 -3.63 -7.50
C GLU A 122 2.20 -4.67 -6.40
N VAL A 123 1.30 -5.66 -6.36
CA VAL A 123 1.25 -6.63 -5.24
C VAL A 123 2.56 -7.41 -5.08
N ALA A 124 3.26 -7.70 -6.18
CA ALA A 124 4.59 -8.30 -6.12
C ALA A 124 5.62 -7.42 -5.39
N ALA A 125 5.67 -6.12 -5.73
CA ALA A 125 6.51 -5.14 -5.05
C ALA A 125 6.05 -4.92 -3.59
N PHE A 126 4.74 -4.97 -3.32
CA PHE A 126 4.21 -4.87 -1.97
C PHE A 126 4.75 -6.01 -1.09
N LYS A 127 4.73 -7.25 -1.59
CA LYS A 127 5.29 -8.41 -0.87
C LYS A 127 6.79 -8.26 -0.61
N GLU A 128 7.53 -7.67 -1.54
CA GLU A 128 8.99 -7.49 -1.44
C GLU A 128 9.39 -6.37 -0.47
N TYR A 129 8.72 -5.22 -0.54
CA TYR A 129 9.12 -4.02 0.22
C TYR A 129 8.43 -3.87 1.57
N PHE A 130 7.29 -4.51 1.79
CA PHE A 130 6.55 -4.42 3.05
C PHE A 130 6.81 -5.64 3.92
N ALA A 131 6.99 -5.42 5.22
CA ALA A 131 7.22 -6.48 6.19
C ALA A 131 5.91 -7.11 6.68
N CYS A 132 4.84 -6.32 6.75
CA CYS A 132 3.57 -6.77 7.30
C CYS A 132 2.41 -5.89 6.85
N LEU A 133 1.23 -6.50 6.82
CA LEU A 133 -0.08 -5.88 6.73
C LEU A 133 -0.81 -6.03 8.07
N GLY A 134 -1.28 -4.94 8.65
CA GLY A 134 -2.10 -4.92 9.85
C GLY A 134 -3.53 -4.51 9.52
N VAL A 135 -4.51 -5.17 10.14
CA VAL A 135 -5.94 -4.87 10.00
C VAL A 135 -6.62 -4.93 11.35
N THR A 136 -7.66 -4.12 11.54
CA THR A 136 -8.54 -4.24 12.71
C THR A 136 -9.98 -4.44 12.24
N LYS A 137 -10.52 -5.64 12.46
CA LYS A 137 -11.84 -6.05 11.99
C LYS A 137 -12.58 -6.87 13.02
#